data_AF-A0A0L8BE88-F1
#
_entry.id   AF-A0A0L8BE88-F1
#
_cell.length_a   1.000
_cell.length_b   1.000
_cell.length_c   1.000
_cell.angle_alpha   90.00
_cell.angle_beta   90.00
_cell.angle_gamma   90.00
#
_symmetry.space_group_name_H-M   'P 1'
#
loop_
_entity.id
_entity.type
_entity.pdbx_description
1 polymer ?
#
loop_
_entity_poly.entity_id
_entity_poly.type
_entity_poly.pdbx_seq_one_letter_code
_entity_poly.pdbx_strand_id
1 'polypeptide(L)'
;MANTSPSSRVALSKTVTAVSWTLRILAAAAFLAAGGAKLAGVPMMVAIFDQIGAGQWFRIPTGIVEVAGGIALLISASAAFGALTLAVTMVFAILTHLFVIGGSSVPAIVLLLITGTVAWLHRGRFAGLVDTLR
;
A
#
# COMPACT_ATOMS: atom_id res chain seq x y z
N MET A 1 28.80 26.10 -30.54
CA MET A 1 28.01 25.03 -31.18
C MET A 1 27.50 24.12 -30.07
N ALA A 2 26.20 24.11 -29.80
CA ALA A 2 25.58 23.38 -28.69
C ALA A 2 25.37 21.91 -29.05
N ASN A 3 25.85 21.00 -28.19
CA ASN A 3 25.64 19.56 -28.32
C ASN A 3 24.53 19.16 -27.32
N THR A 4 23.28 19.12 -27.77
CA THR A 4 22.15 18.66 -26.95
C THR A 4 21.82 17.22 -27.30
N SER A 5 22.45 16.28 -26.62
CA SER A 5 22.04 14.88 -26.63
C SER A 5 20.64 14.74 -26.02
N PRO A 6 19.65 14.14 -26.70
CA PRO A 6 18.36 13.88 -26.09
C PRO A 6 18.55 12.87 -24.95
N SER A 7 18.20 13.28 -23.73
CA SER A 7 18.17 12.43 -22.55
C SER A 7 17.18 11.28 -22.79
N SER A 8 17.72 10.08 -23.05
CA SER A 8 16.92 8.87 -23.22
C SER A 8 16.22 8.56 -21.91
N ARG A 9 14.95 8.95 -21.77
CA ARG A 9 14.11 8.42 -20.69
C ARG A 9 14.02 6.92 -20.91
N VAL A 10 14.65 6.14 -20.04
CA VAL A 10 14.56 4.68 -20.06
C VAL A 10 13.08 4.32 -19.86
N ALA A 11 12.38 4.03 -20.96
CA ALA A 11 11.02 3.52 -20.91
C ALA A 11 11.08 2.18 -20.17
N LEU A 12 10.31 2.05 -19.08
CA LEU A 12 10.23 0.79 -18.33
C LEU A 12 9.86 -0.34 -19.29
N SER A 13 10.53 -1.49 -19.17
CA SER A 13 10.22 -2.64 -20.02
C SER A 13 8.75 -3.06 -19.83
N LYS A 14 8.15 -3.60 -20.90
CA LYS A 14 6.76 -4.10 -20.86
C LYS A 14 6.55 -5.09 -19.69
N THR A 15 7.57 -5.90 -19.40
CA THR A 15 7.60 -6.84 -18.27
C THR A 15 7.46 -6.14 -16.92
N VAL A 16 8.23 -5.08 -16.65
CA VAL A 16 8.14 -4.33 -15.38
C VAL A 16 6.75 -3.70 -15.22
N THR A 17 6.18 -3.19 -16.31
CA THR A 17 4.83 -2.63 -16.30
C THR A 17 3.78 -3.70 -15.99
N ALA A 18 3.87 -4.87 -16.61
CA ALA A 18 2.96 -5.99 -16.34
C ALA A 18 3.07 -6.47 -14.89
N VAL A 19 4.29 -6.74 -14.40
CA VAL A 19 4.54 -7.15 -13.01
C VAL A 19 4.00 -6.12 -12.03
N SER A 20 4.22 -4.83 -12.28
CA SER A 20 3.69 -3.77 -11.42
C SER A 20 2.17 -3.80 -11.37
N TRP A 21 1.49 -3.94 -12.51
CA TRP A 21 0.03 -4.03 -12.54
C TRP A 21 -0.50 -5.25 -11.81
N THR A 22 0.13 -6.41 -11.99
CA THR A 22 -0.23 -7.64 -11.26
C THR A 22 -0.12 -7.42 -9.75
N LEU A 23 1.01 -6.90 -9.27
CA LEU A 23 1.22 -6.61 -7.84
C LEU A 23 0.20 -5.60 -7.30
N ARG A 24 -0.10 -4.55 -8.07
CA ARG A 24 -1.08 -3.52 -7.70
C ARG A 24 -2.50 -4.07 -7.58
N ILE A 25 -2.93 -4.89 -8.55
CA ILE A 25 -4.27 -5.51 -8.53
C ILE A 25 -4.39 -6.49 -7.36
N LEU A 26 -3.37 -7.32 -7.13
CA LEU A 26 -3.37 -8.27 -6.02
C LEU A 26 -3.42 -7.57 -4.67
N ALA A 27 -2.57 -6.56 -4.45
CA ALA A 27 -2.60 -5.77 -3.22
C ALA A 27 -3.92 -5.00 -3.07
N ALA A 28 -4.39 -4.33 -4.13
CA ALA A 28 -5.65 -3.60 -4.09
C ALA A 28 -6.82 -4.50 -3.71
N ALA A 29 -6.94 -5.68 -4.32
CA ALA A 29 -7.99 -6.64 -3.98
C ALA A 29 -7.91 -7.06 -2.50
N ALA A 30 -6.71 -7.38 -2.00
CA ALA A 30 -6.51 -7.77 -0.61
C ALA A 30 -6.86 -6.64 0.37
N PHE A 31 -6.42 -5.41 0.11
CA PHE A 31 -6.69 -4.25 0.97
C PHE A 31 -8.13 -3.77 0.90
N LEU A 32 -8.77 -3.82 -0.27
CA LEU A 32 -10.19 -3.53 -0.40
C LEU A 32 -11.05 -4.54 0.36
N ALA A 33 -10.69 -5.82 0.31
CA ALA A 33 -11.36 -6.86 1.08
C ALA A 33 -11.12 -6.69 2.59
N ALA A 34 -9.86 -6.52 3.02
CA ALA A 34 -9.50 -6.38 4.42
C ALA A 34 -10.08 -5.09 5.04
N GLY A 35 -9.90 -3.96 4.37
CA GLY A 35 -10.41 -2.66 4.81
C GLY A 35 -11.93 -2.61 4.73
N GLY A 36 -12.53 -3.14 3.66
CA GLY A 36 -13.98 -3.28 3.53
C GLY A 36 -14.58 -4.12 4.66
N ALA A 37 -13.97 -5.26 5.00
CA ALA A 37 -14.38 -6.08 6.14
C ALA A 37 -14.27 -5.33 7.48
N LYS A 38 -13.21 -4.53 7.66
CA LYS A 38 -13.05 -3.64 8.82
C LYS A 38 -14.16 -2.59 8.88
N LEU A 39 -14.57 -2.00 7.77
CA LEU A 39 -15.64 -0.99 7.77
C LEU A 39 -17.03 -1.61 7.91
N ALA A 40 -17.26 -2.77 7.32
CA ALA A 40 -18.52 -3.50 7.37
C ALA A 40 -18.81 -4.15 8.74
N GLY A 41 -17.85 -4.15 9.68
CA GLY A 41 -18.07 -4.76 11.00
C GLY A 41 -18.12 -6.27 10.95
N VAL A 42 -17.38 -6.89 10.03
CA VAL A 42 -17.26 -8.35 9.98
C VAL A 42 -16.78 -8.87 11.35
N PRO A 43 -17.46 -9.85 11.97
CA PRO A 43 -17.19 -10.27 13.35
C PRO A 43 -15.72 -10.60 13.63
N MET A 44 -15.05 -11.23 12.66
CA MET A 44 -13.62 -11.53 12.76
C MET A 44 -12.75 -10.26 12.92
N MET A 45 -13.05 -9.19 12.16
CA MET A 45 -12.30 -7.94 12.23
C MET A 45 -12.61 -7.17 13.53
N VAL A 46 -13.86 -7.23 13.99
CA VAL A 46 -14.25 -6.65 15.29
C VAL A 46 -13.45 -7.32 16.42
N ALA A 47 -13.42 -8.66 16.45
CA ALA A 47 -12.71 -9.43 17.47
C ALA A 47 -11.20 -9.17 17.47
N ILE A 48 -10.55 -9.06 16.30
CA ILE A 48 -9.13 -8.71 16.22
C ILE A 48 -8.88 -7.33 16.85
N PHE A 49 -9.69 -6.32 16.54
CA PHE A 49 -9.51 -4.98 17.09
C PHE A 49 -9.87 -4.87 18.58
N ASP A 50 -10.78 -5.72 19.07
CA ASP A 50 -11.01 -5.85 20.52
C ASP A 50 -9.78 -6.40 21.24
N GLN A 51 -9.09 -7.39 20.66
CA GLN A 51 -7.84 -7.92 21.22
C GLN A 51 -6.71 -6.89 21.23
N ILE A 52 -6.67 -5.96 20.27
CA ILE A 52 -5.69 -4.86 20.25
C ILE A 52 -5.87 -3.94 21.48
N GLY A 53 -7.08 -3.83 22.02
CA GLY A 53 -7.37 -3.06 23.25
C GLY A 53 -7.46 -1.54 23.05
N ALA A 54 -7.26 -1.03 21.83
CA ALA A 54 -7.41 0.39 21.50
C ALA A 54 -8.88 0.84 21.33
N GLY A 55 -9.81 -0.12 21.32
CA GLY A 55 -11.23 0.08 21.10
C GLY A 55 -11.64 0.13 19.62
N GLN A 56 -12.94 -0.01 19.36
CA GLN A 56 -13.49 -0.13 18.00
C GLN A 56 -13.33 1.13 17.14
N TRP A 57 -13.12 2.30 17.75
CA TRP A 57 -12.86 3.53 17.00
C TRP A 57 -11.59 3.42 16.15
N PHE A 58 -10.55 2.67 16.58
CA PHE A 58 -9.30 2.49 15.84
C PHE A 58 -9.47 1.63 14.57
N ARG A 59 -10.48 0.75 14.56
CA ARG A 59 -10.83 -0.08 13.39
C ARG A 59 -11.23 0.76 12.19
N ILE A 60 -12.01 1.81 12.41
CA ILE A 60 -12.60 2.61 11.33
C ILE A 60 -11.53 3.39 10.54
N PRO A 61 -10.63 4.18 11.14
CA PRO A 61 -9.54 4.83 10.42
C PRO A 61 -8.65 3.83 9.70
N THR A 62 -8.33 2.68 10.32
CA THR A 62 -7.51 1.64 9.68
C THR A 62 -8.19 1.09 8.43
N GLY A 63 -9.49 0.80 8.50
CA GLY A 63 -10.27 0.36 7.34
C GLY A 63 -10.34 1.42 6.23
N ILE A 64 -10.52 2.71 6.58
CA ILE A 64 -10.52 3.81 5.61
C ILE A 64 -9.16 3.91 4.91
N VAL A 65 -8.06 3.86 5.66
CA VAL A 65 -6.70 3.91 5.10
C VAL A 65 -6.43 2.75 4.16
N GLU A 66 -6.83 1.53 4.53
CA GLU A 66 -6.67 0.35 3.68
C GLU A 66 -7.49 0.46 2.38
N VAL A 67 -8.75 0.89 2.46
CA VAL A 67 -9.59 1.07 1.27
C VAL A 67 -9.06 2.19 0.38
N ALA A 68 -8.76 3.35 0.95
CA ALA A 68 -8.23 4.49 0.19
C ALA A 68 -6.89 4.16 -0.48
N GLY A 69 -6.00 3.49 0.26
CA GLY A 69 -4.73 3.00 -0.28
C GLY A 69 -4.93 1.97 -1.39
N GLY A 70 -5.86 1.03 -1.22
CA GLY A 70 -6.22 0.03 -2.22
C GLY A 70 -6.75 0.66 -3.52
N ILE A 71 -7.59 1.69 -3.43
CA ILE A 71 -8.06 2.45 -4.58
C ILE A 71 -6.90 3.22 -5.23
N ALA A 72 -6.06 3.88 -4.43
CA ALA A 72 -4.90 4.63 -4.92
C ALA A 72 -3.91 3.74 -5.68
N LEU A 73 -3.75 2.47 -5.29
CA LEU A 73 -2.94 1.50 -6.05
C LEU A 73 -3.45 1.31 -7.48
N LEU A 74 -4.74 1.44 -7.75
CA LEU A 74 -5.31 1.25 -9.09
C LEU A 74 -5.11 2.48 -9.99
N ILE A 75 -4.88 3.65 -9.40
CA ILE A 75 -4.66 4.91 -10.11
C ILE A 75 -3.15 5.12 -10.30
N SER A 76 -2.66 5.03 -11.54
CA SER A 76 -1.21 5.09 -11.82
C SER A 76 -0.51 6.37 -11.35
N ALA A 77 -1.25 7.48 -11.23
CA ALA A 77 -0.73 8.75 -10.72
C ALA A 77 -0.49 8.73 -9.20
N SER A 78 -1.30 7.99 -8.43
CA SER A 78 -1.22 7.92 -6.96
C SER A 78 -0.72 6.57 -6.43
N ALA A 79 -0.40 5.61 -7.31
CA ALA A 79 0.04 4.27 -6.94
C ALA A 79 1.23 4.26 -5.98
N ALA A 80 2.18 5.19 -6.15
CA ALA A 80 3.34 5.32 -5.28
C ALA A 80 2.94 5.72 -3.85
N PHE A 81 2.03 6.68 -3.71
CA PHE A 81 1.51 7.17 -2.43
C PHE A 81 0.62 6.13 -1.73
N GLY A 82 -0.27 5.48 -2.48
CA GLY A 82 -1.09 4.38 -1.98
C GLY A 82 -0.22 3.23 -1.48
N ALA A 83 0.78 2.81 -2.26
CA ALA A 83 1.70 1.74 -1.87
C ALA A 83 2.49 2.08 -0.61
N LEU A 84 3.03 3.31 -0.50
CA LEU A 84 3.77 3.72 0.69
C LEU A 84 2.88 3.76 1.94
N THR A 85 1.68 4.31 1.82
CA THR A 85 0.72 4.40 2.93
C THR A 85 0.39 3.00 3.45
N LEU A 86 0.05 2.08 2.54
CA LEU A 86 -0.27 0.70 2.88
C LEU A 86 0.93 -0.06 3.45
N ALA A 87 2.14 0.17 2.93
CA ALA A 87 3.36 -0.42 3.48
C ALA A 87 3.56 0.01 4.95
N VAL A 88 3.40 1.30 5.25
CA VAL A 88 3.46 1.81 6.63
C VAL A 88 2.38 1.16 7.51
N THR A 89 1.14 1.04 7.01
CA THR A 89 0.06 0.32 7.72
C THR A 89 0.44 -1.13 8.03
N MET A 90 1.09 -1.84 7.10
CA MET A 90 1.54 -3.21 7.33
C MET A 90 2.66 -3.32 8.36
N VAL A 91 3.55 -2.33 8.46
CA VAL A 91 4.55 -2.29 9.55
C VAL A 91 3.83 -2.25 10.91
N PHE A 92 2.84 -1.37 11.08
CA PHE A 92 2.06 -1.32 12.32
C PHE A 92 1.28 -2.62 12.57
N ALA A 93 0.70 -3.23 11.53
CA ALA A 93 0.01 -4.52 11.66
C ALA A 93 0.95 -5.64 12.13
N ILE A 94 2.17 -5.71 11.57
CA ILE A 94 3.20 -6.67 11.99
C ILE A 94 3.57 -6.44 13.46
N LEU A 95 3.87 -5.20 13.85
CA LEU A 95 4.19 -4.88 15.24
C LEU A 95 3.05 -5.28 16.19
N THR A 96 1.80 -5.05 15.79
CA THR A 96 0.62 -5.43 16.58
C THR A 96 0.53 -6.95 16.74
N HIS A 97 0.75 -7.73 15.68
CA HIS A 97 0.78 -9.18 15.77
C HIS A 97 1.96 -9.71 16.61
N LEU A 98 3.15 -9.12 16.49
CA LEU A 98 4.33 -9.60 17.22
C LEU A 98 4.30 -9.26 18.71
N PHE A 99 3.75 -8.09 19.07
CA PHE A 99 3.87 -7.56 20.44
C PHE A 99 2.55 -7.45 21.20
N VAL A 100 1.38 -7.48 20.55
CA VAL A 100 0.08 -7.21 21.18
C VAL A 100 -0.84 -8.43 21.14
N ILE A 101 -1.21 -8.88 19.94
CA ILE A 101 -2.28 -9.88 19.76
C ILE A 101 -1.78 -11.30 19.43
N GLY A 102 -0.50 -11.45 19.11
CA GLY A 102 0.05 -12.72 18.65
C GLY A 102 -0.47 -13.15 17.28
N GLY A 103 -0.52 -14.45 17.05
CA GLY A 103 -1.00 -15.03 15.79
C GLY A 103 0.00 -14.89 14.63
N SER A 104 -0.49 -15.03 13.40
CA SER A 104 0.35 -15.03 12.21
C SER A 104 0.49 -13.63 11.61
N SER A 105 1.72 -13.11 11.58
CA SER A 105 2.07 -11.86 10.87
C SER A 105 2.27 -12.09 9.36
N VAL A 106 2.17 -13.33 8.87
CA VAL A 106 2.50 -13.68 7.48
C VAL A 106 1.70 -12.88 6.45
N PRO A 107 0.37 -12.68 6.58
CA PRO A 107 -0.38 -11.88 5.62
C PRO A 107 0.12 -10.43 5.54
N ALA A 108 0.41 -9.81 6.68
CA ALA A 108 0.92 -8.44 6.74
C ALA A 108 2.33 -8.33 6.14
N ILE A 109 3.21 -9.32 6.37
CA ILE A 109 4.54 -9.37 5.76
C ILE A 109 4.45 -9.50 4.24
N VAL A 110 3.60 -10.40 3.73
CA VAL A 110 3.42 -10.57 2.27
C VAL A 110 2.92 -9.28 1.63
N LEU A 111 1.90 -8.64 2.23
CA LEU A 111 1.38 -7.37 1.74
C LEU A 111 2.39 -6.23 1.85
N LEU A 112 3.23 -6.21 2.89
CA LEU A 112 4.34 -5.26 3.02
C LEU A 112 5.34 -5.43 1.87
N LEU A 113 5.74 -6.66 1.55
CA LEU A 113 6.67 -6.91 0.45
C LEU A 113 6.09 -6.49 -0.91
N ILE A 114 4.81 -6.79 -1.15
CA ILE A 114 4.13 -6.39 -2.38
C ILE A 114 4.05 -4.86 -2.49
N THR A 115 3.53 -4.19 -1.45
CA THR A 115 3.36 -2.73 -1.47
C THR A 115 4.70 -1.99 -1.44
N GLY A 116 5.69 -2.48 -0.69
CA GLY A 116 7.06 -1.96 -0.71
C GLY A 116 7.70 -2.07 -2.10
N THR A 117 7.50 -3.20 -2.80
CA THR A 117 7.96 -3.38 -4.18
C THR A 117 7.30 -2.39 -5.13
N VAL A 118 5.97 -2.20 -5.02
CA VAL A 118 5.24 -1.22 -5.85
C VAL A 118 5.71 0.21 -5.55
N ALA A 119 5.86 0.58 -4.28
CA ALA A 119 6.35 1.90 -3.88
C ALA A 119 7.75 2.16 -4.46
N TRP A 120 8.64 1.16 -4.39
CA TRP A 120 9.97 1.25 -4.98
C TRP A 120 9.92 1.38 -6.50
N LEU A 121 9.11 0.60 -7.22
CA LEU A 121 8.99 0.68 -8.68
C LEU A 121 8.47 2.06 -9.14
N HIS A 122 7.62 2.71 -8.35
CA HIS A 122 7.01 4.01 -8.69
C HIS A 122 7.68 5.21 -8.01
N ARG A 123 8.82 5.02 -7.32
CA ARG A 123 9.53 6.07 -6.57
C ARG A 123 9.88 7.32 -7.39
N GLY A 124 10.16 7.16 -8.69
CA GLY A 124 10.48 8.28 -9.59
C GLY A 124 9.30 9.22 -9.85
N ARG A 125 8.05 8.75 -9.65
CA ARG A 125 6.85 9.60 -9.76
C ARG A 125 6.70 10.55 -8.57
N PHE A 126 7.26 10.23 -7.41
CA PHE A 126 7.27 11.13 -6.25
C PHE A 126 8.14 12.36 -6.48
N ALA A 127 9.34 12.19 -7.07
CA ALA A 127 10.27 13.30 -7.30
C ALA A 127 9.67 14.36 -8.24
N GLY A 128 9.04 13.94 -9.34
CA GLY A 128 8.45 14.87 -10.30
C GLY A 128 7.30 15.73 -9.76
N LEU A 129 6.52 15.22 -8.80
CA LEU A 129 5.45 16.01 -8.17
C LEU A 129 6.03 17.06 -7.22
N VAL A 130 7.03 16.69 -6.42
CA VAL A 130 7.72 17.61 -5.49
C VAL A 130 8.45 18.72 -6.26
N ASP A 131 9.06 18.39 -7.40
CA ASP A 131 9.73 19.37 -8.25
C ASP A 131 8.76 20.33 -8.96
N THR A 132 7.48 19.97 -9.11
CA THR A 132 6.45 20.86 -9.67
C THR A 132 5.91 21.85 -8.62
N LEU A 133 6.07 21.55 -7.32
CA LEU A 133 5.60 22.37 -6.21
C LEU A 133 6.68 23.30 -5.64
N ARG A 134 7.89 23.28 -6.21
CA ARG A 134 9.02 24.16 -5.89
C ARG A 134 9.18 25.21 -6.98
#